data_AF-A0ABD5ZGH8-F1
#
_entry.id   AF-A0ABD5ZGH8-F1
#
_cell.length_a   1.000
_cell.length_b   1.000
_cell.length_c   1.000
_cell.angle_alpha   90.00
_cell.angle_beta   90.00
_cell.angle_gamma   90.00
#
_symmetry.space_group_name_H-M   'P 1'
#
loop_
_entity.id
_entity.type
_entity.pdbx_description
1 polymer ?
#
loop_
_entity_poly.entity_id
_entity_poly.type
_entity_poly.pdbx_seq_one_letter_code
_entity_poly.pdbx_strand_id
1 'polypeptide(L)'
;MIRVVLSCLLVVAVAGVVFPAADAARADSTATHVETTADEIASAASELVADEDPAPAGLAGPTRRVTISVPRESWKRIEVSSLTIRGGTHLELVAHTATGTTTARRVDVPRIRPVDGVLELEPGEQRLTLTLRGDSTAPVVVIDTA
;
A
#
# COMPACT_ATOMS: atom_id res chain seq x y z
N MET A 1 -47.74 -20.94 -6.20
CA MET A 1 -47.42 -19.51 -6.38
C MET A 1 -46.87 -18.87 -5.09
N ILE A 2 -47.53 -19.01 -3.94
CA ILE A 2 -47.05 -18.44 -2.66
C ILE A 2 -45.63 -18.89 -2.26
N ARG A 3 -45.26 -20.15 -2.49
CA ARG A 3 -43.90 -20.66 -2.22
C ARG A 3 -42.82 -19.93 -3.01
N VAL A 4 -43.08 -19.57 -4.27
CA VAL A 4 -42.12 -18.85 -5.13
C VAL A 4 -41.92 -17.42 -4.64
N VAL A 5 -43.00 -16.74 -4.27
CA VAL A 5 -42.96 -15.38 -3.72
C VAL A 5 -42.20 -15.37 -2.39
N LEU A 6 -42.46 -16.34 -1.52
CA LEU A 6 -41.81 -16.45 -0.21
C LEU A 6 -40.31 -16.76 -0.35
N SER A 7 -39.93 -17.64 -1.28
CA SER A 7 -38.53 -17.89 -1.62
C SER A 7 -37.83 -16.65 -2.17
N CYS A 8 -38.50 -15.89 -3.04
CA CYS A 8 -37.93 -14.67 -3.62
C CYS A 8 -37.72 -13.58 -2.56
N LEU A 9 -38.70 -13.38 -1.67
CA LEU A 9 -38.58 -12.47 -0.52
C LEU A 9 -37.47 -12.88 0.43
N LEU A 10 -37.33 -14.18 0.71
CA LEU A 10 -36.26 -14.70 1.57
C LEU A 10 -34.88 -14.42 0.94
N VAL A 11 -34.73 -14.64 -0.37
CA VAL A 11 -33.47 -14.37 -1.07
C VAL A 11 -33.13 -12.88 -1.03
N VAL A 12 -34.10 -11.99 -1.27
CA VAL A 12 -33.88 -10.53 -1.20
C VAL A 12 -33.54 -10.08 0.22
N ALA A 13 -34.23 -10.62 1.23
CA ALA A 13 -33.96 -10.31 2.64
C ALA A 13 -32.55 -10.77 3.07
N VAL A 14 -32.14 -11.98 2.67
CA VAL A 14 -30.79 -12.49 2.95
C VAL A 14 -29.74 -11.67 2.18
N ALA A 15 -29.98 -11.38 0.90
CA ALA A 15 -29.09 -10.56 0.08
C ALA A 15 -28.86 -9.17 0.69
N GLY A 16 -29.93 -8.49 1.11
CA GLY A 16 -29.86 -7.15 1.71
C GLY A 16 -29.02 -7.08 3.00
N VAL A 17 -28.89 -8.19 3.72
CA VAL A 17 -28.07 -8.27 4.94
C VAL A 17 -26.62 -8.68 4.64
N VAL A 18 -26.41 -9.58 3.66
CA VAL A 18 -25.09 -10.15 3.38
C VAL A 18 -24.19 -9.19 2.60
N PHE A 19 -24.74 -8.38 1.68
CA PHE A 19 -23.94 -7.47 0.86
C PHE A 19 -23.13 -6.44 1.68
N PRO A 20 -23.73 -5.70 2.65
CA PRO A 20 -22.98 -4.76 3.47
C PRO A 20 -21.87 -5.41 4.31
N ALA A 21 -22.12 -6.61 4.84
CA ALA A 21 -21.14 -7.33 5.65
C ALA A 21 -19.95 -7.81 4.78
N ALA A 22 -20.22 -8.25 3.55
CA ALA A 22 -19.18 -8.64 2.61
C ALA A 22 -18.30 -7.45 2.21
N ASP A 23 -18.89 -6.29 1.96
CA ASP A 23 -18.13 -5.09 1.60
C ASP A 23 -17.28 -4.57 2.76
N ALA A 24 -17.80 -4.62 4.00
CA ALA A 24 -17.03 -4.31 5.20
C ALA A 24 -15.81 -5.24 5.36
N ALA A 25 -16.00 -6.55 5.17
CA ALA A 25 -14.91 -7.52 5.25
C ALA A 25 -13.84 -7.31 4.16
N ARG A 26 -14.26 -6.92 2.94
CA ARG A 26 -13.34 -6.59 1.85
C ARG A 26 -12.53 -5.32 2.13
N ALA A 27 -13.16 -4.31 2.73
CA ALA A 27 -12.50 -3.07 3.14
C ALA A 27 -11.44 -3.35 4.22
N ASP A 28 -11.79 -4.14 5.23
CA ASP A 28 -10.89 -4.54 6.32
C ASP A 28 -9.68 -5.32 5.79
N SER A 29 -9.92 -6.31 4.93
CA SER A 29 -8.83 -7.07 4.29
C SER A 29 -7.91 -6.19 3.43
N THR A 30 -8.45 -5.15 2.78
CA THR A 30 -7.64 -4.20 2.02
C THR A 30 -6.80 -3.34 2.95
N ALA A 31 -7.36 -2.91 4.08
CA ALA A 31 -6.63 -2.13 5.08
C ALA A 31 -5.48 -2.92 5.70
N THR A 32 -5.71 -4.16 6.15
CA THR A 32 -4.65 -5.03 6.66
C THR A 32 -3.54 -5.25 5.64
N HIS A 33 -3.88 -5.41 4.37
CA HIS A 33 -2.89 -5.59 3.31
C HIS A 33 -2.01 -4.34 3.11
N VAL A 34 -2.62 -3.15 3.12
CA VAL A 34 -1.89 -1.88 3.05
C VAL A 34 -0.99 -1.69 4.26
N GLU A 35 -1.45 -2.08 5.46
CA GLU A 35 -0.65 -2.04 6.68
C GLU A 35 0.57 -2.95 6.59
N THR A 36 0.38 -4.22 6.20
CA THR A 36 1.50 -5.16 6.01
C THR A 36 2.50 -4.64 4.96
N THR A 37 2.01 -4.08 3.86
CA THR A 37 2.88 -3.52 2.80
C THR A 37 3.70 -2.33 3.32
N ALA A 38 3.09 -1.46 4.14
CA ALA A 38 3.79 -0.33 4.74
C ALA A 38 4.89 -0.80 5.70
N ASP A 39 4.59 -1.81 6.52
CA ASP A 39 5.54 -2.39 7.48
C ASP A 39 6.71 -3.11 6.77
N GLU A 40 6.46 -3.79 5.65
CA GLU A 40 7.50 -4.41 4.83
C GLU A 40 8.47 -3.38 4.23
N ILE A 41 7.95 -2.28 3.69
CA ILE A 41 8.79 -1.18 3.16
C ILE A 41 9.58 -0.52 4.31
N ALA A 42 8.94 -0.31 5.46
CA ALA A 42 9.56 0.27 6.64
C ALA A 42 10.72 -0.59 7.18
N SER A 43 10.52 -1.91 7.25
CA SER A 43 11.57 -2.86 7.66
C SER A 43 12.72 -2.84 6.65
N ALA A 44 12.41 -2.94 5.35
CA ALA A 44 13.44 -2.94 4.31
C ALA A 44 14.26 -1.64 4.29
N ALA A 45 13.62 -0.49 4.52
CA ALA A 45 14.30 0.80 4.63
C ALA A 45 15.17 0.90 5.89
N SER A 46 14.67 0.39 7.02
CA SER A 46 15.40 0.39 8.30
C SER A 46 16.63 -0.54 8.25
N GLU A 47 16.47 -1.74 7.71
CA GLU A 47 17.57 -2.68 7.46
C GLU A 47 18.61 -2.07 6.51
N LEU A 48 18.17 -1.42 5.43
CA LEU A 48 19.09 -0.75 4.50
C LEU A 48 19.94 0.34 5.19
N VAL A 49 19.35 1.09 6.12
CA VAL A 49 20.08 2.13 6.88
C VAL A 49 20.95 1.54 7.98
N ALA A 50 20.56 0.39 8.56
CA ALA A 50 21.30 -0.26 9.63
C ALA A 50 22.51 -1.05 9.12
N ASP A 51 22.37 -1.70 7.97
CA ASP A 51 23.36 -2.64 7.44
C ASP A 51 24.35 -1.98 6.46
N GLU A 52 23.97 -0.89 5.81
CA GLU A 52 24.76 -0.27 4.74
C GLU A 52 25.17 1.17 5.06
N ASP A 53 26.39 1.53 4.66
CA ASP A 53 26.89 2.90 4.79
C ASP A 53 26.37 3.80 3.66
N PRO A 54 25.91 5.03 3.98
CA PRO A 54 25.44 5.96 2.96
C PRO A 54 26.61 6.42 2.07
N ALA A 55 26.42 6.34 0.76
CA ALA A 55 27.38 6.91 -0.18
C ALA A 55 27.46 8.44 -0.02
N PRO A 56 28.62 9.05 -0.32
CA PRO A 56 28.76 10.50 -0.35
C PRO A 56 27.70 11.17 -1.23
N ALA A 57 27.28 12.37 -0.84
CA ALA A 57 26.25 13.12 -1.55
C ALA A 57 26.61 13.28 -3.05
N GLY A 58 25.66 12.96 -3.92
CA GLY A 58 25.84 13.00 -5.38
C GLY A 58 26.34 11.71 -6.03
N LEU A 59 26.65 10.68 -5.25
CA LEU A 59 26.97 9.34 -5.75
C LEU A 59 25.79 8.37 -5.58
N ALA A 60 25.74 7.36 -6.45
CA ALA A 60 24.82 6.25 -6.28
C ALA A 60 25.23 5.46 -5.02
N GLY A 61 24.32 5.32 -4.06
CA GLY A 61 24.53 4.52 -2.87
C GLY A 61 23.91 3.13 -2.97
N PRO A 62 23.96 2.37 -1.85
CA PRO A 62 23.50 1.00 -1.82
C PRO A 62 22.00 0.92 -2.14
N THR A 63 21.63 -0.11 -2.90
CA THR A 63 20.26 -0.30 -3.39
C THR A 63 19.68 -1.61 -2.91
N ARG A 64 18.41 -1.60 -2.51
CA ARG A 64 17.62 -2.78 -2.17
C ARG A 64 16.35 -2.82 -3.01
N ARG A 65 16.04 -3.98 -3.58
CA ARG A 65 14.79 -4.18 -4.34
C ARG A 65 13.75 -4.84 -3.45
N VAL A 66 12.55 -4.27 -3.42
CA VAL A 66 11.39 -4.81 -2.71
C VAL A 66 10.28 -5.00 -3.72
N THR A 67 9.64 -6.15 -3.72
CA THR A 67 8.45 -6.40 -4.55
C THR A 67 7.24 -6.26 -3.66
N ILE A 68 6.33 -5.38 -4.03
CA ILE A 68 5.06 -5.20 -3.34
C ILE A 68 3.91 -5.59 -4.25
N SER A 69 2.81 -6.02 -3.65
CA SER A 69 1.60 -6.36 -4.39
C SER A 69 0.53 -5.33 -4.07
N VAL A 70 0.18 -4.50 -5.04
CA VAL A 70 -0.96 -3.59 -4.95
C VAL A 70 -2.22 -4.41 -5.23
N PRO A 71 -3.20 -4.45 -4.30
CA PRO A 71 -4.40 -5.26 -4.48
C PRO A 71 -5.13 -4.96 -5.78
N ARG A 72 -5.27 -5.97 -6.63
CA ARG A 72 -6.12 -5.95 -7.83
C ARG A 72 -7.53 -6.41 -7.46
N GLU A 73 -8.52 -6.05 -8.29
CA GLU A 73 -9.90 -6.52 -8.12
C GLU A 73 -9.92 -8.04 -7.86
N SER A 74 -10.49 -8.44 -6.72
CA SER A 74 -10.62 -9.85 -6.36
C SER A 74 -11.86 -10.04 -5.49
N TRP A 75 -12.47 -11.22 -5.54
CA TRP A 75 -13.72 -11.50 -4.81
C TRP A 75 -13.63 -11.22 -3.29
N LYS A 76 -12.41 -11.19 -2.74
CA LYS A 76 -12.08 -11.01 -1.32
C LYS A 76 -11.66 -9.58 -0.93
N ARG A 77 -11.37 -8.67 -1.87
CA ARG A 77 -10.88 -7.30 -1.57
C ARG A 77 -11.56 -6.26 -2.45
N ILE A 78 -11.65 -5.03 -1.93
CA ILE A 78 -12.12 -3.90 -2.73
C ILE A 78 -11.01 -3.59 -3.75
N GLU A 79 -11.40 -3.27 -4.97
CA GLU A 79 -10.48 -2.80 -6.00
C GLU A 79 -9.76 -1.52 -5.53
N VAL A 80 -8.43 -1.61 -5.44
CA VAL A 80 -7.58 -0.43 -5.31
C VAL A 80 -7.26 0.02 -6.73
N SER A 81 -7.65 1.26 -7.06
CA SER A 81 -7.39 1.91 -8.34
C SER A 81 -5.95 2.43 -8.44
N SER A 82 -5.43 3.01 -7.36
CA SER A 82 -4.02 3.38 -7.25
C SER A 82 -3.55 3.38 -5.80
N LEU A 83 -2.26 3.15 -5.60
CA LEU A 83 -1.60 3.26 -4.30
C LEU A 83 -0.58 4.40 -4.35
N THR A 84 -0.79 5.41 -3.53
CA THR A 84 0.11 6.55 -3.41
C THR A 84 1.08 6.34 -2.25
N ILE A 85 2.38 6.49 -2.49
CA ILE A 85 3.43 6.51 -1.48
C ILE A 85 3.96 7.94 -1.36
N ARG A 86 3.92 8.47 -0.14
CA ARG A 86 4.54 9.75 0.24
C ARG A 86 5.62 9.52 1.27
N GLY A 87 6.72 10.25 1.12
CA GLY A 87 7.83 10.23 2.06
C GLY A 87 7.90 11.48 2.93
N GLY A 88 8.94 11.51 3.77
CA GLY A 88 9.23 12.57 4.72
C GLY A 88 9.97 11.99 5.91
N THR A 89 9.58 12.43 7.10
CA THR A 89 9.97 11.79 8.38
C THR A 89 9.20 10.51 8.68
N HIS A 90 8.13 10.26 7.92
CA HIS A 90 7.29 9.08 8.03
C HIS A 90 6.96 8.60 6.61
N LEU A 91 6.67 7.31 6.49
CA LEU A 91 6.14 6.70 5.27
C LEU A 91 4.62 6.78 5.34
N GLU A 92 3.99 7.37 4.34
CA GLU A 92 2.54 7.41 4.23
C GLU A 92 2.09 6.68 2.96
N LEU A 93 1.31 5.61 3.13
CA LEU A 93 0.66 4.86 2.06
C LEU A 93 -0.82 5.23 2.03
N VAL A 94 -1.32 5.63 0.86
CA VAL A 94 -2.73 5.94 0.64
C VAL A 94 -3.26 5.09 -0.50
N ALA A 95 -4.12 4.13 -0.20
CA ALA A 95 -4.81 3.32 -1.19
C ALA A 95 -6.11 4.01 -1.61
N HIS A 96 -6.28 4.26 -2.90
CA HIS A 96 -7.48 4.83 -3.49
C HIS A 96 -8.34 3.71 -4.07
N THR A 97 -9.57 3.53 -3.58
CA THR A 97 -10.50 2.55 -4.16
C THR A 97 -11.43 3.18 -5.20
N ALA A 98 -11.98 2.36 -6.09
CA ALA A 98 -12.98 2.79 -7.08
C ALA A 98 -14.25 3.39 -6.45
N THR A 99 -14.55 3.06 -5.20
CA THR A 99 -15.68 3.61 -4.43
C THR A 99 -15.38 4.95 -3.77
N GLY A 100 -14.17 5.49 -3.95
CA GLY A 100 -13.70 6.72 -3.31
C GLY A 100 -13.26 6.55 -1.84
N THR A 101 -13.19 5.31 -1.35
CA THR A 101 -12.68 5.03 0.00
C THR A 101 -11.16 5.10 -0.02
N THR A 102 -10.58 5.85 0.91
CA THR A 102 -9.13 5.96 1.04
C THR A 102 -8.65 5.32 2.34
N THR A 103 -7.84 4.27 2.24
CA THR A 103 -7.11 3.76 3.41
C THR A 103 -5.75 4.43 3.45
N ALA A 104 -5.50 5.23 4.48
CA ALA A 104 -4.21 5.85 4.73
C ALA A 104 -3.52 5.16 5.93
N ARG A 105 -2.26 4.79 5.75
CA ARG A 105 -1.42 4.26 6.83
C ARG A 105 -0.14 5.08 6.90
N ARG A 106 0.24 5.49 8.11
CA ARG A 106 1.51 6.15 8.41
C ARG A 106 2.38 5.24 9.28
N VAL A 107 3.65 5.10 8.91
CA VAL A 107 4.63 4.29 9.63
C VAL A 107 5.89 5.11 9.87
N ASP A 108 6.44 5.00 11.08
CA ASP A 108 7.72 5.60 11.45
C ASP A 108 8.85 4.87 10.71
N VAL A 109 9.68 5.63 10.01
CA VAL A 109 10.75 5.11 9.16
C VAL A 109 11.95 6.05 9.20
N PRO A 110 13.14 5.58 8.81
CA PRO A 110 14.20 6.48 8.37
C PRO A 110 13.69 7.43 7.29
N ARG A 111 14.32 8.58 7.12
CA ARG A 111 13.87 9.59 6.16
C ARG A 111 13.75 8.99 4.77
N ILE A 112 12.53 8.94 4.23
CA ILE A 112 12.22 8.39 2.91
C ILE A 112 11.82 9.53 1.97
N ARG A 113 12.22 9.43 0.70
CA ARG A 113 11.80 10.36 -0.35
C ARG A 113 11.50 9.62 -1.66
N PRO A 114 10.25 9.60 -2.14
CA PRO A 114 9.96 9.15 -3.50
C PRO A 114 10.72 10.01 -4.52
N VAL A 115 11.15 9.41 -5.65
CA VAL A 115 11.96 10.10 -6.67
C VAL A 115 11.32 11.41 -7.16
N ASP A 116 10.00 11.38 -7.41
CA ASP A 116 9.20 12.53 -7.87
C ASP A 116 8.40 13.19 -6.72
N GLY A 117 8.79 12.94 -5.47
CA GLY A 117 8.13 13.45 -4.27
C GLY A 117 6.85 12.69 -3.86
N VAL A 118 6.09 12.21 -4.84
CA VAL A 118 4.97 11.28 -4.66
C VAL A 118 5.11 10.15 -5.67
N LEU A 119 4.99 8.90 -5.23
CA LEU A 119 4.99 7.75 -6.12
C LEU A 119 3.58 7.17 -6.20
N GLU A 120 3.00 7.16 -7.40
CA GLU A 120 1.72 6.52 -7.66
C GLU A 120 1.96 5.16 -8.31
N LEU A 121 1.28 4.15 -7.77
CA LEU A 121 1.46 2.75 -8.18
C LEU A 121 0.15 2.18 -8.69
N GLU A 122 0.24 1.59 -9.88
CA GLU A 122 -0.86 0.88 -10.49
C GLU A 122 -1.15 -0.47 -9.79
N PRO A 123 -2.37 -1.01 -9.90
CA PRO A 123 -2.72 -2.30 -9.32
C PRO A 123 -1.87 -3.43 -9.90
N GLY A 124 -1.48 -4.39 -9.06
CA GLY A 124 -0.64 -5.52 -9.47
C GLY A 124 0.69 -5.60 -8.72
N GLU A 125 1.60 -6.45 -9.22
CA GLU A 125 2.94 -6.55 -8.65
C GLU A 125 3.78 -5.37 -9.12
N GLN A 126 4.29 -4.61 -8.16
CA GLN A 126 5.15 -3.46 -8.39
C GLN A 126 6.51 -3.74 -7.77
N ARG A 127 7.56 -3.43 -8.51
CA ARG A 127 8.93 -3.55 -8.03
C ARG A 127 9.41 -2.18 -7.65
N LEU A 128 9.85 -2.04 -6.41
CA LEU A 128 10.42 -0.83 -5.87
C LEU A 128 11.93 -1.01 -5.71
N THR A 129 12.67 0.03 -6.06
CA THR A 129 14.09 0.15 -5.76
C THR A 129 14.26 1.21 -4.68
N LEU A 130 14.77 0.80 -3.52
CA LEU A 130 15.16 1.66 -2.42
C LEU A 130 16.65 1.94 -2.57
N THR A 131 17.04 3.21 -2.66
CA THR A 131 18.44 3.64 -2.77
C THR A 131 18.80 4.49 -1.58
N LEU A 132 19.78 4.07 -0.79
CA LEU A 132 20.31 4.90 0.29
C LEU A 132 21.21 5.99 -0.31
N ARG A 133 20.90 7.26 -0.04
CA ARG A 133 21.74 8.40 -0.44
C ARG A 133 22.19 9.17 0.78
N GLY A 134 23.45 9.58 0.78
CA GLY A 134 23.92 10.63 1.69
C GLY A 134 23.21 11.95 1.38
N ASP A 135 22.77 12.62 2.43
CA ASP A 135 22.23 13.98 2.39
C ASP A 135 23.04 14.85 3.35
N SER A 136 22.99 16.18 3.20
CA SER A 136 23.76 17.10 4.04
C SER A 136 23.41 17.03 5.54
N THR A 137 22.23 16.51 5.89
CA THR A 137 21.75 16.48 7.28
C THR A 137 21.68 15.07 7.85
N ALA A 138 21.10 14.12 7.12
CA ALA A 138 20.98 12.72 7.53
C ALA A 138 20.71 11.85 6.30
N PRO A 139 21.17 10.58 6.25
CA PRO A 139 20.93 9.71 5.11
C PRO A 139 19.43 9.61 4.77
N VAL A 140 19.14 9.58 3.46
CA VAL A 140 17.77 9.52 2.92
C VAL A 140 17.63 8.31 2.03
N VAL A 141 16.56 7.54 2.23
CA VAL A 141 16.20 6.42 1.37
C VAL A 141 15.32 6.94 0.24
N VAL A 142 15.81 6.87 -1.00
CA VAL A 142 15.07 7.25 -2.19
C VAL A 142 14.32 6.05 -2.74
N ILE A 143 13.02 6.18 -2.96
CA ILE A 143 12.18 5.11 -3.51
C ILE A 143 11.83 5.44 -4.96
N ASP A 144 12.00 4.46 -5.83
CA ASP A 144 11.63 4.52 -7.25
C ASP A 144 10.98 3.21 -7.68
N THR A 145 10.21 3.25 -8.77
CA THR A 145 9.77 2.05 -9.50
C THR A 145 10.95 1.48 -10.30
N ALA A 146 11.15 0.16 -10.22
CA ALA A 146 12.24 -0.53 -10.90
C ALA A 146 11.99 -0.75 -12.40
#